data_AF-A0A820D8T7-F1
#
_entry.id   AF-A0A820D8T7-F1
#
_cell.length_a   1.000
_cell.length_b   1.000
_cell.length_c   1.000
_cell.angle_alpha   90.00
_cell.angle_beta   90.00
_cell.angle_gamma   90.00
#
_symmetry.space_group_name_H-M   'P 1'
#
loop_
_entity.id
_entity.type
_entity.pdbx_description
1 polymer ?
#
loop_
_entity_poly.entity_id
_entity_poly.type
_entity_poly.pdbx_seq_one_letter_code
_entity_poly.pdbx_strand_id
1 'polypeptide(L)'
;MLLYILIFSSCMSSLYSFNYQTVEHWRYLRQEKFTHKPSYFGYSLAVHRSSLLVGAPRDHSSHDIIPRRGAVWKCQFHSDTICQRMPFRRNGEANVRVGTSYDNKTDQWLGASLAANDGHIIAGAPFLKHRINDGQNLEYEIPGGALIGKYGTSLSMIDDTQIFSPSFLNWHSRNYNQEGYGEFGFQVALSEKPERIIITAPGSFYFRGGIHSIPILEKNWIDTRHPFTSPHYQWRDAGWLRYPSNYSSNEYDDWCYRGYALAIGNFNDDDNQEIVVSIPKLDNYRGAIEIMNSNLDEYSIRTLNGSQMGEYFGASLCVVDINNDGLDDLLVGAPFYTVKKDGRIIADAGRVDIFYQTAEHNLIRKQTIEGTREGGRLGHALANLGDIDKDGYNDVAISIPFANHGSSNMVHIYRGSKEGLILTPSQVSRAIIKDYFL
;
A
#
# COMPACT_ATOMS: atom_id res chain seq x y z
N MET A 1 39.50 61.65 -16.45
CA MET A 1 39.56 60.36 -17.17
C MET A 1 39.63 59.27 -16.10
N LEU A 2 38.46 58.87 -15.59
CA LEU A 2 38.29 57.86 -14.56
C LEU A 2 38.41 56.46 -15.17
N LEU A 3 39.05 55.52 -14.48
CA LEU A 3 38.89 54.09 -14.74
C LEU A 3 38.44 53.41 -13.44
N TYR A 4 37.17 53.04 -13.39
CA TYR A 4 36.57 52.22 -12.34
C TYR A 4 36.94 50.75 -12.57
N ILE A 5 37.51 50.10 -11.56
CA ILE A 5 37.70 48.64 -11.52
C ILE A 5 36.41 48.03 -10.96
N LEU A 6 35.62 47.39 -11.83
CA LEU A 6 34.46 46.59 -11.46
C LEU A 6 34.92 45.17 -11.12
N ILE A 7 34.82 44.79 -9.85
CA ILE A 7 34.96 43.42 -9.37
C ILE A 7 33.67 42.68 -9.75
N PHE A 8 33.71 41.85 -10.79
CA PHE A 8 32.66 40.89 -11.08
C PHE A 8 32.74 39.75 -10.06
N SER A 9 31.95 39.86 -8.99
CA SER A 9 31.59 38.69 -8.18
C SER A 9 30.71 37.80 -9.05
N SER A 10 31.28 36.72 -9.58
CA SER A 10 30.52 35.65 -10.21
C SER A 10 29.71 34.94 -9.11
N CYS A 11 28.49 35.42 -8.91
CA CYS A 11 27.47 34.64 -8.24
C CYS A 11 27.20 33.42 -9.13
N MET A 12 27.85 32.29 -8.84
CA MET A 12 27.45 31.01 -9.38
C MET A 12 26.10 30.69 -8.73
N SER A 13 25.02 31.19 -9.31
CA SER A 13 23.71 30.60 -9.09
C SER A 13 23.78 29.20 -9.68
N SER A 14 24.07 28.23 -8.82
CA SER A 14 23.84 26.81 -9.10
C SER A 14 22.36 26.69 -9.47
N LEU A 15 22.10 26.63 -10.77
CA LEU A 15 20.83 26.20 -11.33
C LEU A 15 20.68 24.73 -10.97
N TYR A 16 20.05 24.45 -9.83
CA TYR A 16 19.57 23.11 -9.50
C TYR A 16 18.39 22.82 -10.44
N SER A 17 18.69 22.35 -11.65
CA SER A 17 17.71 21.64 -12.44
C SER A 17 17.41 20.36 -11.66
N PHE A 18 16.23 20.25 -11.07
CA PHE A 18 15.80 18.98 -10.52
C PHE A 18 15.84 17.93 -11.65
N ASN A 19 16.18 16.73 -11.26
CA ASN A 19 16.69 15.64 -12.08
C ASN A 19 15.61 14.70 -12.64
N TYR A 20 14.35 14.82 -12.22
CA TYR A 20 13.27 14.03 -12.81
C TYR A 20 12.80 14.65 -14.15
N GLN A 21 13.14 13.97 -15.24
CA GLN A 21 12.80 14.36 -16.60
C GLN A 21 11.28 14.25 -16.85
N THR A 22 10.62 15.39 -17.09
CA THR A 22 9.18 15.44 -17.36
C THR A 22 8.82 15.37 -18.85
N VAL A 23 9.81 15.60 -19.73
CA VAL A 23 9.60 15.73 -21.19
C VAL A 23 9.56 14.38 -21.90
N GLU A 24 10.56 13.52 -21.66
CA GLU A 24 10.57 12.13 -22.17
C GLU A 24 10.52 11.20 -20.97
N HIS A 25 9.36 10.58 -20.77
CA HIS A 25 9.13 9.58 -19.74
C HIS A 25 8.49 8.37 -20.39
N TRP A 26 8.81 7.18 -19.88
CA TRP A 26 8.18 5.97 -20.36
C TRP A 26 6.68 5.99 -20.04
N ARG A 27 5.88 5.75 -21.06
CA ARG A 27 4.43 5.65 -20.95
C ARG A 27 4.04 4.21 -21.25
N TYR A 28 3.60 3.51 -20.21
CA TYR A 28 3.01 2.20 -20.35
C TYR A 28 1.49 2.38 -20.46
N LEU A 29 0.97 2.10 -21.66
CA LEU A 29 -0.46 2.15 -21.93
C LEU A 29 -0.95 0.73 -22.22
N ARG A 30 -2.07 0.35 -21.61
CA ARG A 30 -2.78 -0.86 -21.99
C ARG A 30 -3.45 -0.62 -23.35
N GLN A 31 -2.88 -1.21 -24.41
CA GLN A 31 -3.43 -1.16 -25.77
C GLN A 31 -4.61 -2.12 -25.92
N GLU A 32 -5.75 -1.85 -25.27
CA GLU A 32 -7.02 -2.47 -25.66
C GLU A 32 -8.01 -1.39 -26.08
N LYS A 33 -8.48 -1.48 -27.33
CA LYS A 33 -9.55 -0.65 -27.87
C LYS A 33 -10.80 -0.84 -27.00
N PHE A 34 -11.14 0.21 -26.23
CA PHE A 34 -12.45 0.53 -25.67
C PHE A 34 -13.46 -0.64 -25.64
N THR A 35 -13.25 -1.60 -24.73
CA THR A 35 -14.42 -2.10 -24.03
C THR A 35 -14.86 -0.96 -23.10
N HIS A 36 -16.16 -0.65 -23.02
CA HIS A 36 -16.71 0.51 -22.29
C HIS A 36 -16.41 0.52 -20.76
N LYS A 37 -15.49 -0.29 -20.24
CA LYS A 37 -15.18 -0.42 -18.82
C LYS A 37 -13.67 -0.28 -18.57
N PRO A 38 -13.23 0.66 -17.72
CA PRO A 38 -11.81 0.86 -17.43
C PRO A 38 -11.22 -0.33 -16.65
N SER A 39 -10.00 -0.75 -17.02
CA SER A 39 -9.28 -1.84 -16.33
C SER A 39 -8.62 -1.42 -15.02
N TYR A 40 -8.52 -0.11 -14.79
CA TYR A 40 -7.72 0.51 -13.71
C TYR A 40 -6.25 0.10 -13.76
N PHE A 41 -5.68 -0.02 -14.97
CA PHE A 41 -4.23 -0.20 -15.14
C PHE A 41 -3.48 0.97 -14.49
N GLY A 42 -2.57 0.66 -13.55
CA GLY A 42 -1.85 1.66 -12.75
C GLY A 42 -2.44 1.87 -11.36
N TYR A 43 -3.44 1.07 -10.95
CA TYR A 43 -4.05 1.19 -9.62
C TYR A 43 -3.06 0.91 -8.48
N SER A 44 -2.18 -0.07 -8.68
CA SER A 44 -1.08 -0.39 -7.77
C SER A 44 0.20 -0.62 -8.57
N LEU A 45 1.34 -0.37 -7.94
CA LEU A 45 2.66 -0.46 -8.56
C LEU A 45 3.62 -1.15 -7.61
N ALA A 46 4.53 -1.96 -8.16
CA ALA A 46 5.68 -2.47 -7.44
C ALA A 46 6.88 -2.55 -8.38
N VAL A 47 8.07 -2.24 -7.87
CA VAL A 47 9.31 -2.45 -8.63
C VAL A 47 9.82 -3.85 -8.33
N HIS A 48 10.20 -4.58 -9.37
CA HIS A 48 10.79 -5.90 -9.23
C HIS A 48 11.94 -6.03 -10.23
N ARG A 49 13.18 -5.99 -9.74
CA ARG A 49 14.40 -5.97 -10.56
C ARG A 49 14.31 -4.84 -11.60
N SER A 50 14.67 -5.13 -12.86
CA SER A 50 14.57 -4.19 -13.98
C SER A 50 13.16 -4.15 -14.61
N SER A 51 12.09 -4.29 -13.82
CA SER A 51 10.72 -4.21 -14.32
C SER A 51 9.79 -3.50 -13.33
N LEU A 52 8.79 -2.84 -13.90
CA LEU A 52 7.65 -2.31 -13.18
C LEU A 52 6.50 -3.32 -13.25
N LEU A 53 5.97 -3.70 -12.09
CA LEU A 53 4.74 -4.45 -11.97
C LEU A 53 3.58 -3.46 -11.83
N VAL A 54 2.52 -3.68 -12.59
CA VAL A 54 1.36 -2.78 -12.67
C VAL A 54 0.07 -3.57 -12.43
N GLY A 55 -0.64 -3.19 -11.39
CA GLY A 55 -1.96 -3.74 -11.07
C GLY A 55 -3.04 -3.14 -11.95
N ALA A 56 -3.94 -4.00 -12.42
CA ALA A 56 -5.13 -3.64 -13.17
C ALA A 56 -6.32 -4.43 -12.58
N PRO A 57 -6.90 -4.02 -11.44
CA PRO A 57 -7.87 -4.84 -10.70
C PRO A 57 -9.17 -5.12 -11.47
N ARG A 58 -9.50 -4.32 -12.49
CA ARG A 58 -10.70 -4.51 -13.32
C ARG A 58 -10.38 -4.98 -14.74
N ASP A 59 -9.13 -5.41 -14.96
CA ASP A 59 -8.69 -5.99 -16.22
C ASP A 59 -9.58 -7.15 -16.64
N HIS A 60 -9.83 -7.22 -17.94
CA HIS A 60 -10.54 -8.31 -18.57
C HIS A 60 -9.88 -8.57 -19.92
N SER A 61 -9.33 -9.77 -20.10
CA SER A 61 -8.87 -10.23 -21.40
C SER A 61 -9.99 -11.00 -22.11
N SER A 62 -10.05 -10.92 -23.45
CA SER A 62 -10.96 -11.75 -24.25
C SER A 62 -10.72 -13.25 -24.10
N HIS A 63 -9.54 -13.64 -23.59
CA HIS A 63 -9.18 -15.02 -23.28
C HIS A 63 -9.57 -15.43 -21.84
N ASP A 64 -10.05 -14.49 -21.01
CA ASP A 64 -10.47 -14.79 -19.66
C ASP A 64 -11.86 -15.41 -19.64
N ILE A 65 -11.96 -16.62 -19.08
CA ILE A 65 -13.24 -17.28 -18.81
C ILE A 65 -14.03 -16.51 -17.72
N ILE A 66 -13.32 -15.77 -16.85
CA ILE A 66 -13.89 -15.04 -15.71
C ILE A 66 -13.93 -13.53 -16.00
N PRO A 67 -15.11 -12.90 -16.01
CA PRO A 67 -15.23 -11.47 -16.27
C PRO A 67 -14.54 -10.61 -15.22
N ARG A 68 -13.80 -9.58 -15.65
CA ARG A 68 -13.18 -8.54 -14.80
C ARG A 68 -12.46 -9.12 -13.56
N ARG A 69 -11.73 -10.21 -13.75
CA ARG A 69 -10.97 -10.88 -12.68
C ARG A 69 -9.86 -10.00 -12.13
N GLY A 70 -9.36 -9.06 -12.94
CA GLY A 70 -8.15 -8.30 -12.65
C GLY A 70 -6.89 -9.02 -13.13
N ALA A 71 -5.80 -8.27 -13.20
CA ALA A 71 -4.51 -8.77 -13.67
C ALA A 71 -3.34 -7.97 -13.07
N VAL A 72 -2.16 -8.58 -13.12
CA VAL A 72 -0.89 -7.90 -12.93
C VAL A 72 -0.12 -7.95 -14.22
N TRP A 73 0.48 -6.84 -14.58
CA TRP A 73 1.26 -6.65 -15.79
C TRP A 73 2.71 -6.39 -15.43
N LYS A 74 3.65 -6.96 -16.16
CA LYS A 74 5.09 -6.72 -16.04
C LYS A 74 5.54 -5.88 -17.24
N CYS A 75 6.03 -4.69 -16.96
CA CYS A 75 6.54 -3.74 -17.94
C CYS A 75 8.07 -3.64 -17.74
N GLN A 76 8.85 -4.03 -18.74
CA GLN A 76 10.32 -3.95 -18.65
C GLN A 76 10.78 -2.51 -18.82
N PHE A 77 11.75 -2.09 -17.99
CA PHE A 77 12.44 -0.82 -18.23
C PHE A 77 13.33 -0.99 -19.47
N HIS A 78 13.33 0.00 -20.37
CA HIS A 78 14.20 0.07 -21.58
C HIS A 78 13.86 -0.85 -22.75
N SER A 79 12.78 -1.66 -22.69
CA SER A 79 12.21 -2.30 -23.90
C SER A 79 11.06 -1.46 -24.45
N ASP A 80 10.59 -1.79 -25.66
CA ASP A 80 9.33 -1.28 -26.21
C ASP A 80 8.22 -1.24 -25.13
N THR A 81 7.29 -0.29 -25.21
CA THR A 81 6.22 0.01 -24.23
C THR A 81 5.21 -1.13 -23.99
N ILE A 82 5.57 -2.37 -24.29
CA ILE A 82 4.77 -3.58 -24.26
C ILE A 82 4.89 -4.19 -22.87
N CYS A 83 3.84 -4.05 -22.07
CA CYS A 83 3.69 -4.80 -20.83
C CYS A 83 3.15 -6.20 -21.11
N GLN A 84 3.69 -7.20 -20.42
CA GLN A 84 3.24 -8.58 -20.51
C GLN A 84 2.38 -8.95 -19.31
N ARG A 85 1.24 -9.60 -19.53
CA ARG A 85 0.40 -10.08 -18.44
C ARG A 85 1.11 -11.21 -17.69
N MET A 86 1.14 -11.11 -16.36
CA MET A 86 1.80 -12.11 -15.52
C MET A 86 0.98 -13.40 -15.43
N PRO A 87 1.59 -14.58 -15.69
CA PRO A 87 0.91 -15.85 -15.65
C PRO A 87 0.88 -16.41 -14.22
N PHE A 88 -0.04 -15.94 -13.38
CA PHE A 88 -0.34 -16.60 -12.09
C PHE A 88 -0.97 -17.99 -12.36
N ARG A 89 -0.15 -19.03 -12.51
CA ARG A 89 -0.54 -20.40 -12.91
C ARG A 89 -0.52 -21.39 -11.75
N ARG A 90 -1.71 -21.92 -11.44
CA ARG A 90 -2.08 -23.32 -11.04
C ARG A 90 -3.48 -23.25 -10.43
N ASN A 91 -4.46 -23.94 -11.01
CA ASN A 91 -5.87 -23.97 -10.57
C ASN A 91 -6.62 -22.61 -10.52
N GLY A 92 -5.96 -21.51 -10.89
CA GLY A 92 -6.40 -20.13 -10.64
C GLY A 92 -7.38 -19.53 -11.66
N GLU A 93 -7.53 -20.12 -12.85
CA GLU A 93 -8.33 -19.55 -13.95
C GLU A 93 -9.82 -19.90 -13.89
N ALA A 94 -10.18 -20.95 -13.15
CA ALA A 94 -11.56 -21.37 -12.95
C ALA A 94 -11.98 -21.12 -11.50
N ASN A 95 -13.29 -21.02 -11.29
CA ASN A 95 -13.88 -21.10 -9.96
C ASN A 95 -13.58 -22.49 -9.39
N VAL A 96 -13.00 -22.55 -8.19
CA VAL A 96 -12.70 -23.83 -7.51
C VAL A 96 -13.94 -24.25 -6.74
N ARG A 97 -14.30 -25.53 -6.82
CA ARG A 97 -15.43 -26.10 -6.07
C ARG A 97 -14.89 -27.10 -5.07
N VAL A 98 -15.22 -26.92 -3.79
CA VAL A 98 -14.90 -27.86 -2.71
C VAL A 98 -16.21 -28.24 -2.01
N GLY A 99 -16.69 -29.45 -2.25
CA GLY A 99 -18.00 -29.89 -1.76
C GLY A 99 -19.15 -29.04 -2.35
N THR A 100 -19.93 -28.39 -1.49
CA THR A 100 -21.05 -27.50 -1.88
C THR A 100 -20.64 -26.03 -2.06
N SER A 101 -19.41 -25.68 -1.68
CA SER A 101 -18.83 -24.34 -1.78
C SER A 101 -18.15 -24.07 -3.12
N TYR A 102 -18.19 -22.82 -3.62
CA TYR A 102 -17.41 -22.41 -4.79
C TYR A 102 -16.89 -20.96 -4.73
N ASP A 103 -15.69 -20.75 -5.27
CA ASP A 103 -15.06 -19.43 -5.39
C ASP A 103 -15.72 -18.64 -6.52
N ASN A 104 -15.98 -17.35 -6.32
CA ASN A 104 -16.36 -16.47 -7.40
C ASN A 104 -15.29 -15.39 -7.61
N LYS A 105 -14.50 -15.56 -8.66
CA LYS A 105 -13.38 -14.67 -9.01
C LYS A 105 -13.81 -13.49 -9.89
N THR A 106 -15.11 -13.32 -10.17
CA THR A 106 -15.65 -12.20 -10.93
C THR A 106 -15.57 -10.91 -10.11
N ASP A 107 -14.99 -9.85 -10.66
CA ASP A 107 -14.75 -8.59 -9.95
C ASP A 107 -14.00 -8.77 -8.62
N GLN A 108 -13.07 -9.74 -8.55
CA GLN A 108 -12.28 -9.99 -7.34
C GLN A 108 -11.17 -8.94 -7.09
N TRP A 109 -10.92 -8.07 -8.06
CA TRP A 109 -9.92 -7.01 -8.01
C TRP A 109 -8.47 -7.51 -7.85
N LEU A 110 -8.09 -8.55 -8.60
CA LEU A 110 -6.71 -9.02 -8.58
C LEU A 110 -5.73 -7.96 -9.08
N GLY A 111 -4.72 -7.63 -8.26
CA GLY A 111 -3.78 -6.54 -8.51
C GLY A 111 -4.24 -5.22 -7.89
N ALA A 112 -5.18 -5.24 -6.94
CA ALA A 112 -5.53 -4.04 -6.17
C ALA A 112 -4.38 -3.57 -5.25
N SER A 113 -3.56 -4.50 -4.78
CA SER A 113 -2.34 -4.25 -4.01
C SER A 113 -1.21 -5.13 -4.56
N LEU A 114 0.02 -4.63 -4.50
CA LEU A 114 1.19 -5.32 -5.01
C LEU A 114 2.39 -5.12 -4.08
N ALA A 115 3.14 -6.19 -3.85
CA ALA A 115 4.46 -6.15 -3.24
C ALA A 115 5.36 -7.14 -3.96
N ALA A 116 6.65 -6.82 -4.10
CA ALA A 116 7.60 -7.70 -4.74
C ALA A 116 9.02 -7.50 -4.19
N ASN A 117 9.77 -8.60 -4.12
CA ASN A 117 11.22 -8.62 -3.91
C ASN A 117 11.83 -9.65 -4.86
N ASP A 118 13.15 -9.85 -4.80
CA ASP A 118 13.84 -10.72 -5.75
C ASP A 118 13.37 -12.19 -5.79
N GLY A 119 12.68 -12.66 -4.75
CA GLY A 119 12.15 -14.03 -4.68
C GLY A 119 10.64 -14.14 -4.91
N HIS A 120 9.87 -13.13 -4.53
CA HIS A 120 8.42 -13.24 -4.35
C HIS A 120 7.68 -12.05 -4.96
N ILE A 121 6.48 -12.34 -5.50
CA ILE A 121 5.46 -11.33 -5.82
C ILE A 121 4.20 -11.69 -5.06
N ILE A 122 3.57 -10.68 -4.48
CA ILE A 122 2.25 -10.78 -3.87
C ILE A 122 1.29 -9.86 -4.62
N ALA A 123 0.11 -10.35 -4.95
CA ALA A 123 -0.96 -9.57 -5.55
C ALA A 123 -2.28 -9.78 -4.80
N GLY A 124 -2.82 -8.71 -4.22
CA GLY A 124 -4.10 -8.74 -3.51
C GLY A 124 -5.31 -8.84 -4.44
N ALA A 125 -6.34 -9.52 -3.97
CA ALA A 125 -7.66 -9.64 -4.58
C ALA A 125 -8.73 -9.49 -3.47
N PRO A 126 -8.89 -8.28 -2.90
CA PRO A 126 -9.69 -8.05 -1.69
C PRO A 126 -11.17 -8.39 -1.85
N PHE A 127 -11.68 -8.45 -3.08
CA PHE A 127 -13.08 -8.75 -3.36
C PHE A 127 -13.31 -10.17 -3.89
N LEU A 128 -12.35 -11.07 -3.70
CA LEU A 128 -12.55 -12.50 -3.93
C LEU A 128 -13.72 -12.97 -3.07
N LYS A 129 -14.75 -13.52 -3.73
CA LYS A 129 -15.96 -14.00 -3.09
C LYS A 129 -15.91 -15.50 -2.90
N HIS A 130 -16.50 -15.96 -1.81
CA HIS A 130 -16.76 -17.36 -1.55
C HIS A 130 -18.26 -17.55 -1.44
N ARG A 131 -18.84 -18.45 -2.26
CA ARG A 131 -20.21 -18.89 -2.09
C ARG A 131 -20.27 -20.14 -1.23
N ILE A 132 -20.94 -20.03 -0.10
CA ILE A 132 -21.17 -21.13 0.85
C ILE A 132 -22.61 -21.59 0.72
N ASN A 133 -22.82 -22.90 0.82
CA ASN A 133 -24.13 -23.51 0.88
C ASN A 133 -24.24 -24.28 2.20
N ASP A 134 -24.92 -23.67 3.17
CA ASP A 134 -25.14 -24.22 4.51
C ASP A 134 -26.40 -25.12 4.57
N GLY A 135 -26.78 -25.73 3.45
CA GLY A 135 -27.92 -26.64 3.34
C GLY A 135 -29.30 -25.98 3.36
N GLN A 136 -29.44 -24.74 3.87
CA GLN A 136 -30.71 -23.98 3.86
C GLN A 136 -30.67 -22.72 2.97
N ASN A 137 -29.54 -22.00 2.93
CA ASN A 137 -29.37 -20.77 2.15
C ASN A 137 -28.04 -20.76 1.38
N LEU A 138 -28.01 -19.94 0.33
CA LEU A 138 -26.80 -19.61 -0.41
C LEU A 138 -26.30 -18.26 0.09
N GLU A 139 -25.13 -18.25 0.73
CA GLU A 139 -24.50 -17.02 1.22
C GLU A 139 -23.26 -16.69 0.39
N TYR A 140 -23.06 -15.39 0.15
CA TYR A 140 -21.85 -14.87 -0.47
C TYR A 140 -21.06 -14.11 0.59
N GLU A 141 -19.88 -14.64 0.89
CA GLU A 141 -18.88 -13.98 1.70
C GLU A 141 -17.87 -13.28 0.79
N ILE A 142 -17.22 -12.23 1.30
CA ILE A 142 -16.14 -11.49 0.64
C ILE A 142 -14.89 -11.59 1.50
N PRO A 143 -14.33 -12.80 1.66
CA PRO A 143 -13.12 -12.91 2.43
C PRO A 143 -11.96 -12.19 1.75
N GLY A 144 -11.92 -12.08 0.43
CA GLY A 144 -10.72 -11.61 -0.25
C GLY A 144 -9.62 -12.67 -0.25
N GLY A 145 -8.42 -12.29 -0.67
CA GLY A 145 -7.23 -13.13 -0.63
C GLY A 145 -6.03 -12.47 -1.31
N ALA A 146 -4.87 -13.11 -1.18
CA ALA A 146 -3.66 -12.71 -1.88
C ALA A 146 -3.10 -13.87 -2.72
N LEU A 147 -2.73 -13.59 -3.96
CA LEU A 147 -1.93 -14.49 -4.79
C LEU A 147 -0.46 -14.27 -4.50
N ILE A 148 0.22 -15.35 -4.14
CA ILE A 148 1.64 -15.31 -3.80
C ILE A 148 2.36 -16.16 -4.83
N GLY A 149 3.14 -15.49 -5.66
CA GLY A 149 3.96 -16.09 -6.70
C GLY A 149 5.42 -16.15 -6.28
N LYS A 150 6.06 -17.29 -6.47
CA LYS A 150 7.51 -17.41 -6.37
C LYS A 150 8.16 -17.31 -7.74
N TYR A 151 9.13 -16.41 -7.90
CA TYR A 151 10.03 -16.46 -9.06
C TYR A 151 11.04 -17.58 -8.85
N GLY A 152 11.23 -18.46 -9.84
CA GLY A 152 12.35 -19.38 -9.81
C GLY A 152 13.34 -19.19 -10.95
N THR A 153 13.95 -20.28 -11.41
CA THR A 153 15.23 -20.23 -12.16
C THR A 153 15.10 -19.67 -13.58
N SER A 154 13.92 -19.78 -14.20
CA SER A 154 13.60 -19.11 -15.46
C SER A 154 13.00 -17.74 -15.15
N LEU A 155 13.83 -16.69 -15.26
CA LEU A 155 13.63 -15.28 -14.91
C LEU A 155 12.37 -14.59 -15.52
N SER A 156 11.59 -15.32 -16.32
CA SER A 156 10.43 -14.85 -17.09
C SER A 156 9.07 -15.37 -16.59
N MET A 157 9.03 -16.36 -15.68
CA MET A 157 7.78 -17.01 -15.25
C MET A 157 7.68 -17.13 -13.73
N ILE A 158 6.44 -17.12 -13.22
CA ILE A 158 6.14 -17.50 -11.84
C ILE A 158 6.15 -19.04 -11.81
N ASP A 159 7.04 -19.62 -11.01
CA ASP A 159 7.27 -21.07 -10.95
C ASP A 159 6.19 -21.77 -10.11
N ASP A 160 5.65 -21.10 -9.09
CA ASP A 160 4.52 -21.58 -8.28
C ASP A 160 3.64 -20.43 -7.79
N THR A 161 2.33 -20.65 -7.67
CA THR A 161 1.36 -19.66 -7.17
C THR A 161 0.41 -20.27 -6.14
N GLN A 162 0.25 -19.62 -5.00
CA GLN A 162 -0.72 -20.01 -3.96
C GLN A 162 -1.71 -18.88 -3.66
N ILE A 163 -2.92 -19.25 -3.23
CA ILE A 163 -3.91 -18.30 -2.69
C ILE A 163 -3.85 -18.39 -1.18
N PHE A 164 -3.60 -17.25 -0.52
CA PHE A 164 -3.83 -17.11 0.91
C PHE A 164 -5.19 -16.47 1.13
N SER A 165 -6.09 -17.18 1.82
CA SER A 165 -7.34 -16.65 2.35
C SER A 165 -7.86 -17.61 3.44
N PRO A 166 -7.80 -17.23 4.73
CA PRO A 166 -8.01 -18.17 5.83
C PRO A 166 -9.45 -18.64 6.03
N SER A 167 -10.44 -17.85 5.61
CA SER A 167 -11.85 -18.24 5.64
C SER A 167 -12.17 -19.49 4.81
N PHE A 168 -11.31 -19.85 3.85
CA PHE A 168 -11.44 -21.08 3.06
C PHE A 168 -11.30 -22.35 3.92
N LEU A 169 -10.56 -22.28 5.03
CA LEU A 169 -10.02 -23.46 5.70
C LEU A 169 -10.81 -23.90 6.93
N ASN A 170 -11.83 -23.15 7.36
CA ASN A 170 -12.63 -23.52 8.54
C ASN A 170 -14.14 -23.31 8.28
N TRP A 171 -14.94 -24.34 8.58
CA TRP A 171 -16.41 -24.27 8.53
C TRP A 171 -16.99 -23.39 9.64
N HIS A 172 -16.26 -23.24 10.76
CA HIS A 172 -16.74 -22.59 11.98
C HIS A 172 -16.41 -21.09 12.10
N SER A 173 -15.63 -20.52 11.17
CA SER A 173 -15.28 -19.09 11.15
C SER A 173 -15.97 -18.27 10.07
N ARG A 174 -17.01 -18.85 9.47
CA ARG A 174 -17.80 -18.31 8.36
C ARG A 174 -18.99 -17.55 8.92
N ASN A 175 -18.82 -16.26 9.16
CA ASN A 175 -19.86 -15.29 9.47
C ASN A 175 -19.27 -13.88 9.52
N TYR A 176 -20.12 -12.86 9.40
CA TYR A 176 -19.76 -11.43 9.52
C TYR A 176 -19.02 -11.07 10.83
N ASN A 177 -19.20 -11.88 11.88
CA ASN A 177 -18.58 -11.72 13.19
C ASN A 177 -17.07 -12.04 13.20
N GLN A 178 -16.56 -12.62 12.11
CA GLN A 178 -15.21 -13.16 12.03
C GLN A 178 -14.59 -12.72 10.69
N GLU A 179 -14.16 -13.65 9.84
CA GLU A 179 -13.33 -13.35 8.66
C GLU A 179 -14.06 -13.46 7.33
N GLY A 180 -15.38 -13.72 7.33
CA GLY A 180 -16.18 -13.87 6.11
C GLY A 180 -16.21 -12.61 5.23
N TYR A 181 -15.99 -11.44 5.81
CA TYR A 181 -15.86 -10.16 5.09
C TYR A 181 -14.46 -9.57 5.26
N GLY A 182 -13.44 -10.41 5.47
CA GLY A 182 -12.09 -9.96 5.82
C GLY A 182 -11.48 -8.96 4.83
N GLU A 183 -11.81 -9.07 3.54
CA GLU A 183 -11.16 -8.31 2.47
C GLU A 183 -9.62 -8.50 2.45
N PHE A 184 -9.17 -9.73 2.73
CA PHE A 184 -7.77 -10.14 2.70
C PHE A 184 -7.06 -9.68 1.42
N GLY A 185 -5.85 -9.17 1.58
CA GLY A 185 -5.08 -8.62 0.45
C GLY A 185 -5.50 -7.19 0.11
N PHE A 186 -6.22 -6.50 0.99
CA PHE A 186 -6.48 -5.07 0.86
C PHE A 186 -5.17 -4.28 0.73
N GLN A 187 -4.22 -4.54 1.63
CA GLN A 187 -2.81 -4.22 1.47
C GLN A 187 -1.94 -5.46 1.60
N VAL A 188 -0.78 -5.43 0.94
CA VAL A 188 0.25 -6.47 1.04
C VAL A 188 1.62 -5.83 1.11
N ALA A 189 2.52 -6.41 1.90
CA ALA A 189 3.92 -5.99 1.98
C ALA A 189 4.85 -7.17 2.23
N LEU A 190 6.15 -6.93 2.09
CA LEU A 190 7.22 -7.85 2.42
C LEU A 190 8.13 -7.18 3.44
N SER A 191 8.46 -7.88 4.52
CA SER A 191 9.60 -7.53 5.38
C SER A 191 10.81 -8.35 4.97
N GLU A 192 11.99 -7.76 5.07
CA GLU A 192 13.28 -8.39 4.78
C GLU A 192 13.94 -8.94 6.05
N LYS A 193 13.69 -8.30 7.21
CA LYS A 193 14.25 -8.71 8.50
C LYS A 193 13.17 -8.73 9.57
N PRO A 194 12.75 -9.89 10.08
CA PRO A 194 12.86 -11.18 9.41
C PRO A 194 12.07 -11.20 8.09
N GLU A 195 12.35 -12.15 7.21
CA GLU A 195 11.61 -12.32 5.96
C GLU A 195 10.17 -12.77 6.20
N ARG A 196 9.20 -11.89 5.93
CA ARG A 196 7.77 -12.19 6.12
C ARG A 196 6.89 -11.57 5.04
N ILE A 197 5.75 -12.20 4.84
CA ILE A 197 4.65 -11.73 4.00
C ILE A 197 3.59 -11.14 4.91
N ILE A 198 3.26 -9.88 4.68
CA ILE A 198 2.23 -9.16 5.45
C ILE A 198 0.99 -8.98 4.58
N ILE A 199 -0.17 -9.37 5.11
CA ILE A 199 -1.47 -9.25 4.44
C ILE A 199 -2.46 -8.64 5.42
N THR A 200 -3.15 -7.58 5.00
CA THR A 200 -4.19 -6.94 5.82
C THR A 200 -5.58 -7.31 5.36
N ALA A 201 -6.53 -7.19 6.28
CA ALA A 201 -7.92 -7.60 6.13
C ALA A 201 -8.85 -6.64 6.91
N PRO A 202 -9.10 -5.41 6.42
CA PRO A 202 -9.82 -4.37 7.16
C PRO A 202 -11.27 -4.72 7.49
N GLY A 203 -11.88 -5.70 6.81
CA GLY A 203 -13.25 -6.12 7.07
C GLY A 203 -13.38 -7.26 8.10
N SER A 204 -12.26 -7.78 8.62
CA SER A 204 -12.29 -8.82 9.65
C SER A 204 -12.88 -8.32 10.97
N PHE A 205 -13.65 -9.19 11.64
CA PHE A 205 -14.26 -9.00 12.95
C PHE A 205 -15.08 -7.71 13.03
N TYR A 206 -16.26 -7.66 12.39
CA TYR A 206 -17.09 -6.44 12.35
C TYR A 206 -16.33 -5.22 11.82
N PHE A 207 -15.48 -5.43 10.81
CA PHE A 207 -14.66 -4.37 10.23
C PHE A 207 -13.74 -3.66 11.24
N ARG A 208 -13.38 -4.32 12.33
CA ARG A 208 -12.26 -3.89 13.17
C ARG A 208 -10.96 -3.92 12.39
N GLY A 209 -10.76 -4.98 11.61
CA GLY A 209 -9.63 -5.14 10.70
C GLY A 209 -8.48 -6.00 11.26
N GLY A 210 -7.96 -6.90 10.42
CA GLY A 210 -6.94 -7.88 10.76
C GLY A 210 -5.61 -7.66 10.04
N ILE A 211 -4.55 -8.24 10.60
CA ILE A 211 -3.19 -8.26 10.03
C ILE A 211 -2.66 -9.66 10.19
N HIS A 212 -2.05 -10.15 9.12
CA HIS A 212 -1.50 -11.49 9.03
C HIS A 212 -0.05 -11.37 8.62
N SER A 213 0.82 -11.94 9.44
CA SER A 213 2.25 -11.88 9.21
C SER A 213 2.78 -13.31 9.11
N ILE A 214 3.19 -13.69 7.90
CA ILE A 214 3.49 -15.07 7.54
C ILE A 214 5.00 -15.21 7.30
N PRO A 215 5.72 -16.08 8.01
CA PRO A 215 7.15 -16.27 7.78
C PRO A 215 7.40 -16.91 6.41
N ILE A 216 8.44 -16.47 5.70
CA ILE A 216 8.92 -17.10 4.47
C ILE A 216 9.90 -18.22 4.87
N LEU A 217 9.52 -19.49 4.68
CA LEU A 217 10.36 -20.63 5.06
C LEU A 217 11.28 -21.08 3.91
N GLU A 218 12.56 -21.36 4.22
CA GLU A 218 13.61 -21.79 3.25
C GLU A 218 13.22 -22.98 2.35
N LYS A 219 12.28 -23.83 2.78
CA LYS A 219 11.77 -25.00 2.02
C LYS A 219 10.57 -24.72 1.12
N ASN A 220 10.47 -23.50 0.55
CA ASN A 220 9.59 -23.14 -0.56
C ASN A 220 8.09 -23.33 -0.32
N TRP A 221 7.58 -23.08 0.88
CA TRP A 221 6.14 -23.04 1.01
C TRP A 221 5.66 -22.14 2.13
N ILE A 222 4.58 -21.44 1.81
CA ILE A 222 3.62 -20.96 2.79
C ILE A 222 2.78 -22.18 3.16
N ASP A 223 2.59 -22.42 4.46
CA ASP A 223 1.64 -23.43 4.89
C ASP A 223 0.20 -23.00 4.60
N THR A 224 -0.24 -23.26 3.37
CA THR A 224 -1.61 -23.03 2.91
C THR A 224 -2.51 -24.26 3.03
N ARG A 225 -1.93 -25.45 3.33
CA ARG A 225 -2.66 -26.74 3.35
C ARG A 225 -2.97 -27.25 4.75
N HIS A 226 -2.24 -26.81 5.77
CA HIS A 226 -2.31 -27.36 7.13
C HIS A 226 -2.11 -26.32 8.24
N PRO A 227 -2.90 -25.22 8.31
CA PRO A 227 -2.84 -24.38 9.50
C PRO A 227 -3.26 -25.11 10.80
N PHE A 228 -3.90 -26.29 10.74
CA PHE A 228 -4.58 -26.89 11.92
C PHE A 228 -4.44 -28.40 12.16
N THR A 229 -3.65 -29.19 11.42
CA THR A 229 -3.55 -30.66 11.67
C THR A 229 -2.26 -31.14 12.30
N SER A 230 -1.35 -30.26 12.73
CA SER A 230 -0.26 -30.66 13.61
C SER A 230 -0.67 -30.36 15.05
N PRO A 231 -0.80 -31.37 15.94
CA PRO A 231 -1.04 -31.14 17.37
C PRO A 231 0.11 -30.39 18.07
N HIS A 232 1.20 -30.09 17.35
CA HIS A 232 2.45 -29.56 17.89
C HIS A 232 2.87 -28.19 17.35
N TYR A 233 2.19 -27.61 16.36
CA TYR A 233 2.45 -26.23 15.93
C TYR A 233 1.41 -25.33 16.60
N GLN A 234 1.78 -24.79 17.76
CA GLN A 234 0.91 -23.94 18.55
C GLN A 234 0.63 -22.65 17.77
N TRP A 235 -0.59 -22.15 17.90
CA TRP A 235 -1.18 -20.92 17.37
C TRP A 235 -0.31 -19.64 17.45
N ARG A 236 0.83 -19.67 18.14
CA ARG A 236 1.83 -18.59 18.26
C ARG A 236 2.82 -18.52 17.10
N ASP A 237 3.14 -19.64 16.45
CA ASP A 237 4.26 -19.67 15.48
C ASP A 237 3.89 -19.18 14.07
N ALA A 238 2.59 -19.03 13.79
CA ALA A 238 2.08 -18.51 12.51
C ALA A 238 1.69 -17.02 12.55
N GLY A 239 2.10 -16.27 13.59
CA GLY A 239 1.94 -14.82 13.66
C GLY A 239 0.49 -14.33 13.60
N TRP A 240 -0.47 -15.11 14.09
CA TRP A 240 -1.86 -14.68 14.21
C TRP A 240 -2.02 -13.92 15.52
N LEU A 241 -2.12 -12.60 15.44
CA LEU A 241 -2.55 -11.83 16.60
C LEU A 241 -4.07 -12.07 16.78
N ARG A 242 -4.40 -13.09 17.58
CA ARG A 242 -5.73 -13.19 18.18
C ARG A 242 -5.87 -11.96 19.08
N TYR A 243 -6.90 -11.15 18.85
CA TYR A 243 -7.27 -10.06 19.75
C TYR A 243 -7.14 -10.56 21.21
N PRO A 244 -6.47 -9.79 22.10
CA PRO A 244 -6.52 -10.12 23.51
C PRO A 244 -7.99 -10.11 23.90
N SER A 245 -8.41 -11.06 24.71
CA SER A 245 -9.65 -10.97 25.50
C SER A 245 -9.71 -9.71 26.39
N ASN A 246 -8.65 -8.89 26.41
CA ASN A 246 -8.47 -7.71 27.26
C ASN A 246 -8.51 -6.37 26.50
N TYR A 247 -8.58 -6.34 25.15
CA TYR A 247 -9.24 -5.19 24.50
C TYR A 247 -10.70 -5.42 24.78
N SER A 248 -11.27 -4.58 25.65
CA SER A 248 -12.61 -4.75 26.17
C SER A 248 -13.59 -5.08 25.05
N SER A 249 -14.58 -5.88 25.40
CA SER A 249 -15.82 -6.14 24.68
C SER A 249 -16.66 -4.87 24.42
N ASN A 250 -16.01 -3.76 24.08
CA ASN A 250 -16.63 -2.49 23.77
C ASN A 250 -16.88 -2.47 22.26
N GLU A 251 -18.16 -2.44 21.88
CA GLU A 251 -18.63 -2.25 20.49
C GLU A 251 -18.05 -0.97 19.82
N TYR A 252 -17.41 -0.09 20.61
CA TYR A 252 -16.81 1.18 20.16
C TYR A 252 -15.65 1.04 19.17
N ASP A 253 -14.98 -0.10 19.10
CA ASP A 253 -13.86 -0.32 18.17
C ASP A 253 -14.29 -1.04 16.87
N ASP A 254 -15.57 -1.38 16.71
CA ASP A 254 -16.09 -1.92 15.45
C ASP A 254 -16.01 -0.88 14.33
N TRP A 255 -15.88 -1.33 13.08
CA TRP A 255 -15.84 -0.47 11.89
C TRP A 255 -14.66 0.50 11.82
N CYS A 256 -13.55 0.20 12.51
CA CYS A 256 -12.38 1.08 12.56
C CYS A 256 -11.39 0.90 11.37
N TYR A 257 -11.50 -0.21 10.62
CA TYR A 257 -10.72 -0.54 9.41
C TYR A 257 -9.20 -0.65 9.61
N ARG A 258 -8.78 -1.34 10.66
CA ARG A 258 -7.36 -1.61 10.91
C ARG A 258 -6.71 -2.38 9.75
N GLY A 259 -5.53 -1.91 9.33
CA GLY A 259 -4.82 -2.45 8.18
C GLY A 259 -5.26 -1.83 6.85
N TYR A 260 -5.92 -0.67 6.87
CA TYR A 260 -6.33 0.06 5.65
C TYR A 260 -5.13 0.47 4.79
N ALA A 261 -4.11 1.05 5.41
CA ALA A 261 -2.80 1.27 4.83
C ALA A 261 -1.74 0.47 5.59
N LEU A 262 -0.63 0.18 4.92
CA LEU A 262 0.46 -0.65 5.41
C LEU A 262 1.79 -0.06 4.95
N ALA A 263 2.78 -0.06 5.85
CA ALA A 263 4.18 0.16 5.54
C ALA A 263 5.06 -0.71 6.45
N ILE A 264 6.33 -0.84 6.09
CA ILE A 264 7.33 -1.65 6.79
C ILE A 264 8.55 -0.77 7.03
N GLY A 265 9.13 -0.83 8.24
CA GLY A 265 10.27 -0.01 8.64
C GLY A 265 10.84 -0.43 9.97
N ASN A 266 12.09 -0.06 10.26
CA ASN A 266 12.70 -0.30 11.55
C ASN A 266 12.37 0.85 12.51
N PHE A 267 11.60 0.54 13.54
CA PHE A 267 11.18 1.48 14.57
C PHE A 267 11.60 1.00 15.95
N ASN A 268 12.62 0.18 16.09
CA ASN A 268 13.20 -0.19 17.39
C ASN A 268 14.72 -0.41 17.23
N ASP A 269 15.39 -0.88 18.29
CA ASP A 269 16.84 -1.11 18.26
C ASP A 269 17.19 -2.59 18.02
N ASP A 270 16.34 -3.33 17.28
CA ASP A 270 16.48 -4.80 17.15
C ASP A 270 16.82 -5.31 15.74
N ASP A 271 17.12 -4.39 14.81
CA ASP A 271 17.39 -4.62 13.38
C ASP A 271 16.26 -5.30 12.59
N ASN A 272 15.13 -5.62 13.23
CA ASN A 272 13.95 -6.10 12.55
C ASN A 272 13.13 -4.92 12.02
N GLN A 273 12.28 -5.23 11.05
CA GLN A 273 11.33 -4.30 10.49
C GLN A 273 9.97 -4.55 11.09
N GLU A 274 9.42 -3.51 11.70
CA GLU A 274 8.08 -3.46 12.23
C GLU A 274 7.05 -3.26 11.11
N ILE A 275 5.83 -3.67 11.45
CA ILE A 275 4.63 -3.47 10.66
C ILE A 275 3.96 -2.18 11.12
N VAL A 276 3.85 -1.21 10.22
CA VAL A 276 3.10 0.03 10.42
C VAL A 276 1.76 -0.07 9.72
N VAL A 277 0.66 0.07 10.45
CA VAL A 277 -0.70 0.03 9.89
C VAL A 277 -1.53 1.21 10.32
N SER A 278 -2.50 1.56 9.49
CA SER A 278 -3.50 2.56 9.84
C SER A 278 -4.83 1.96 10.28
N ILE A 279 -5.53 2.73 11.09
CA ILE A 279 -6.87 2.50 11.61
C ILE A 279 -7.65 3.81 11.42
N PRO A 280 -8.04 4.15 10.19
CA PRO A 280 -8.45 5.51 9.81
C PRO A 280 -9.72 6.00 10.53
N LYS A 281 -10.49 5.09 11.12
CA LYS A 281 -11.75 5.42 11.82
C LYS A 281 -11.67 5.32 13.35
N LEU A 282 -10.52 4.94 13.91
CA LEU A 282 -10.31 4.92 15.37
C LEU A 282 -10.39 6.34 15.97
N ASP A 283 -10.59 6.42 17.28
CA ASP A 283 -10.71 7.66 18.05
C ASP A 283 -11.70 8.65 17.42
N ASN A 284 -12.97 8.25 17.35
CA ASN A 284 -14.05 9.07 16.79
C ASN A 284 -13.73 9.59 15.38
N TYR A 285 -13.27 8.72 14.49
CA TYR A 285 -12.93 9.04 13.10
C TYR A 285 -11.75 10.01 12.94
N ARG A 286 -10.94 10.27 13.97
CA ARG A 286 -9.67 11.00 13.79
C ARG A 286 -8.62 10.14 13.10
N GLY A 287 -8.68 8.83 13.33
CA GLY A 287 -7.75 7.85 12.79
C GLY A 287 -6.51 7.68 13.66
N ALA A 288 -5.89 6.51 13.56
CA ALA A 288 -4.69 6.16 14.29
C ALA A 288 -3.73 5.32 13.43
N ILE A 289 -2.46 5.32 13.82
CA ILE A 289 -1.41 4.43 13.31
C ILE A 289 -0.95 3.54 14.45
N GLU A 290 -0.77 2.25 14.19
CA GLU A 290 -0.13 1.32 15.10
C GLU A 290 1.15 0.78 14.47
N ILE A 291 2.19 0.67 15.29
CA ILE A 291 3.46 0.04 14.93
C ILE A 291 3.59 -1.21 15.79
N MET A 292 3.85 -2.35 15.16
CA MET A 292 3.97 -3.65 15.81
C MET A 292 5.21 -4.37 15.31
N ASN A 293 5.71 -5.30 16.10
CA ASN A 293 6.73 -6.21 15.63
C ASN A 293 6.22 -7.14 14.52
N SER A 294 7.18 -7.62 13.73
CA SER A 294 6.90 -8.46 12.57
C SER A 294 6.27 -9.81 12.92
N ASN A 295 6.54 -10.37 14.09
CA ASN A 295 6.02 -11.66 14.54
C ASN A 295 4.64 -11.55 15.22
N LEU A 296 4.16 -10.33 15.47
CA LEU A 296 2.85 -10.05 16.05
C LEU A 296 2.66 -10.70 17.44
N ASP A 297 3.71 -10.76 18.26
CA ASP A 297 3.61 -11.24 19.65
C ASP A 297 3.37 -10.10 20.66
N GLU A 298 3.56 -8.84 20.26
CA GLU A 298 3.18 -7.64 21.00
C GLU A 298 2.03 -6.90 20.30
N TYR A 299 1.08 -6.36 21.08
CA TYR A 299 -0.13 -5.71 20.54
C TYR A 299 0.18 -4.43 19.75
N SER A 300 1.04 -3.57 20.30
CA SER A 300 1.59 -2.40 19.64
C SER A 300 2.81 -1.90 20.42
N ILE A 301 3.87 -1.55 19.69
CA ILE A 301 5.06 -0.89 20.22
C ILE A 301 4.75 0.60 20.40
N ARG A 302 3.97 1.18 19.47
CA ARG A 302 3.54 2.59 19.49
C ARG A 302 2.19 2.80 18.81
N THR A 303 1.53 3.88 19.23
CA THR A 303 0.32 4.40 18.56
C THR A 303 0.47 5.91 18.32
N LEU A 304 0.13 6.35 17.11
CA LEU A 304 0.06 7.76 16.72
C LEU A 304 -1.39 8.12 16.38
N ASN A 305 -1.87 9.27 16.83
CA ASN A 305 -3.26 9.67 16.61
C ASN A 305 -3.39 10.87 15.66
N GLY A 306 -4.49 10.86 14.92
CA GLY A 306 -4.99 12.02 14.19
C GLY A 306 -5.42 13.15 15.14
N SER A 307 -5.65 14.31 14.56
CA SER A 307 -6.03 15.55 15.25
C SER A 307 -7.44 16.05 14.91
N GLN A 308 -7.99 15.66 13.77
CA GLN A 308 -9.24 16.17 13.23
C GLN A 308 -10.17 15.02 12.81
N MET A 309 -11.41 15.07 13.31
CA MET A 309 -12.45 14.10 12.95
C MET A 309 -12.67 14.09 11.44
N GLY A 310 -12.67 12.89 10.84
CA GLY A 310 -12.92 12.69 9.42
C GLY A 310 -11.72 12.97 8.52
N GLU A 311 -10.54 13.31 9.05
CA GLU A 311 -9.36 13.59 8.23
C GLU A 311 -8.77 12.34 7.54
N TYR A 312 -9.17 11.16 8.04
CA TYR A 312 -8.72 9.85 7.57
C TYR A 312 -7.20 9.70 7.72
N PHE A 313 -6.70 10.05 8.91
CA PHE A 313 -5.29 9.97 9.26
C PHE A 313 -4.78 8.53 9.07
N GLY A 314 -3.75 8.37 8.23
CA GLY A 314 -3.26 7.07 7.81
C GLY A 314 -3.90 6.51 6.54
N ALA A 315 -4.52 7.34 5.71
CA ALA A 315 -4.98 6.91 4.39
C ALA A 315 -3.82 6.41 3.50
N SER A 316 -2.63 6.96 3.70
CA SER A 316 -1.39 6.53 3.07
C SER A 316 -0.23 6.65 4.07
N LEU A 317 0.77 5.80 3.90
CA LEU A 317 1.96 5.71 4.75
C LEU A 317 3.20 5.64 3.89
N CYS A 318 4.30 6.24 4.35
CA CYS A 318 5.60 6.13 3.72
C CYS A 318 6.69 6.12 4.79
N VAL A 319 7.58 5.14 4.70
CA VAL A 319 8.73 4.98 5.58
C VAL A 319 9.99 5.34 4.80
N VAL A 320 10.82 6.22 5.38
CA VAL A 320 12.04 6.74 4.76
C VAL A 320 12.87 7.47 5.82
N ASP A 321 14.18 7.27 5.85
CA ASP A 321 15.12 8.10 6.63
C ASP A 321 15.37 9.43 5.88
N ILE A 322 14.65 10.50 6.24
CA ILE A 322 14.65 11.77 5.50
C ILE A 322 15.91 12.59 5.82
N ASN A 323 16.36 12.52 7.07
CA ASN A 323 17.48 13.29 7.59
C ASN A 323 18.82 12.54 7.57
N ASN A 324 18.82 11.33 7.02
CA ASN A 324 19.98 10.44 6.87
C ASN A 324 20.73 10.23 8.20
N ASP A 325 19.98 9.98 9.27
CA ASP A 325 20.53 9.68 10.60
C ASP A 325 20.61 8.17 10.92
N GLY A 326 20.18 7.33 9.97
CA GLY A 326 20.17 5.89 10.08
C GLY A 326 18.88 5.32 10.70
N LEU A 327 17.91 6.16 11.04
CA LEU A 327 16.62 5.76 11.61
C LEU A 327 15.49 6.03 10.61
N ASP A 328 14.56 5.09 10.49
CA ASP A 328 13.42 5.27 9.60
C ASP A 328 12.45 6.33 10.15
N ASP A 329 12.11 7.34 9.35
CA ASP A 329 11.02 8.28 9.65
C ASP A 329 9.70 7.81 9.04
N LEU A 330 8.59 8.38 9.53
CA LEU A 330 7.25 8.04 9.08
C LEU A 330 6.48 9.27 8.58
N LEU A 331 6.04 9.23 7.32
CA LEU A 331 5.06 10.17 6.77
C LEU A 331 3.66 9.55 6.81
N VAL A 332 2.70 10.32 7.29
CA VAL A 332 1.30 9.91 7.41
C VAL A 332 0.39 10.87 6.66
N GLY A 333 -0.33 10.36 5.67
CA GLY A 333 -1.30 11.12 4.89
C GLY A 333 -2.67 11.19 5.55
N ALA A 334 -3.27 12.38 5.55
CA ALA A 334 -4.63 12.69 5.97
C ALA A 334 -5.34 13.50 4.87
N PRO A 335 -5.73 12.85 3.75
CA PRO A 335 -6.20 13.54 2.54
C PRO A 335 -7.51 14.33 2.74
N PHE A 336 -8.30 14.02 3.77
CA PHE A 336 -9.56 14.73 4.04
C PHE A 336 -9.40 15.80 5.13
N TYR A 337 -8.17 16.10 5.53
CA TYR A 337 -7.91 17.20 6.47
C TYR A 337 -8.38 18.54 5.90
N THR A 338 -9.18 19.24 6.67
CA THR A 338 -9.62 20.62 6.43
C THR A 338 -8.65 21.58 7.08
N VAL A 339 -7.98 22.39 6.25
CA VAL A 339 -7.02 23.40 6.69
C VAL A 339 -7.75 24.67 7.09
N LYS A 340 -7.39 25.21 8.26
CA LYS A 340 -7.91 26.48 8.78
C LYS A 340 -6.76 27.46 8.94
N LYS A 341 -6.61 28.39 7.99
CA LYS A 341 -5.49 29.34 7.97
C LYS A 341 -5.96 30.73 7.59
N ASP A 342 -5.54 31.73 8.35
CA ASP A 342 -5.87 33.16 8.13
C ASP A 342 -7.37 33.44 7.97
N GLY A 343 -8.20 32.76 8.76
CA GLY A 343 -9.66 32.86 8.70
C GLY A 343 -10.32 32.14 7.51
N ARG A 344 -9.54 31.48 6.65
CA ARG A 344 -10.06 30.65 5.55
C ARG A 344 -10.16 29.19 5.95
N ILE A 345 -11.23 28.55 5.50
CA ILE A 345 -11.46 27.10 5.61
C ILE A 345 -11.28 26.52 4.22
N ILE A 346 -10.34 25.58 4.08
CA ILE A 346 -10.07 24.88 2.83
C ILE A 346 -10.42 23.42 3.06
N ALA A 347 -11.63 23.02 2.69
CA ALA A 347 -12.15 21.67 2.89
C ALA A 347 -11.38 20.65 2.05
N ASP A 348 -11.16 19.45 2.59
CA ASP A 348 -10.46 18.35 1.92
C ASP A 348 -9.14 18.76 1.25
N ALA A 349 -8.44 19.75 1.83
CA ALA A 349 -7.17 20.20 1.29
C ALA A 349 -6.10 19.12 1.40
N GLY A 350 -6.21 18.30 2.45
CA GLY A 350 -5.29 17.25 2.80
C GLY A 350 -4.11 17.76 3.62
N ARG A 351 -3.46 16.83 4.31
CA ARG A 351 -2.33 17.09 5.19
C ARG A 351 -1.39 15.88 5.17
N VAL A 352 -0.09 16.11 5.32
CA VAL A 352 0.89 15.08 5.61
C VAL A 352 1.62 15.46 6.88
N ASP A 353 1.62 14.57 7.86
CA ASP A 353 2.41 14.70 9.08
C ASP A 353 3.70 13.89 8.95
N ILE A 354 4.84 14.49 9.32
CA ILE A 354 6.14 13.84 9.30
C ILE A 354 6.61 13.63 10.74
N PHE A 355 6.80 12.37 11.10
CA PHE A 355 7.28 11.90 12.38
C PHE A 355 8.72 11.44 12.23
N TYR A 356 9.63 12.11 12.93
CA TYR A 356 11.03 11.74 12.93
C TYR A 356 11.31 10.78 14.07
N GLN A 357 12.08 9.74 13.80
CA GLN A 357 12.52 8.82 14.83
C GLN A 357 13.69 9.44 15.60
N THR A 358 13.71 9.32 16.93
CA THR A 358 14.85 9.72 17.77
C THR A 358 15.70 8.51 18.12
N ALA A 359 16.93 8.77 18.58
CA ALA A 359 17.83 7.74 19.09
C ALA A 359 17.24 6.89 20.23
N GLU A 360 16.21 7.40 20.94
CA GLU A 360 15.49 6.64 21.97
C GLU A 360 14.29 5.86 21.42
N HIS A 361 14.12 5.71 20.10
CA HIS A 361 12.96 5.04 19.54
C HIS A 361 11.87 5.99 19.05
N ASN A 362 11.75 7.17 19.66
CA ASN A 362 10.47 7.86 19.71
C ASN A 362 10.14 8.54 18.38
N LEU A 363 8.87 8.47 17.97
CA LEU A 363 8.37 9.18 16.80
C LEU A 363 7.81 10.55 17.19
N ILE A 364 8.53 11.61 16.82
CA ILE A 364 8.17 12.99 17.13
C ILE A 364 7.63 13.67 15.88
N ARG A 365 6.38 14.14 15.95
CA ARG A 365 5.80 14.99 14.89
C ARG A 365 6.51 16.34 14.87
N LYS A 366 7.44 16.53 13.95
CA LYS A 366 8.25 17.76 13.83
C LYS A 366 7.75 18.70 12.75
N GLN A 367 7.21 18.15 11.66
CA GLN A 367 6.80 18.90 10.49
C GLN A 367 5.44 18.44 9.97
N THR A 368 4.77 19.35 9.27
CA THR A 368 3.50 19.12 8.61
C THR A 368 3.48 19.86 7.28
N ILE A 369 2.93 19.21 6.25
CA ILE A 369 2.61 19.83 4.97
C ILE A 369 1.09 19.91 4.85
N GLU A 370 0.57 21.12 4.72
CA GLU A 370 -0.87 21.36 4.54
C GLU A 370 -1.18 21.63 3.05
N GLY A 371 -2.27 21.05 2.58
CA GLY A 371 -2.80 21.35 1.26
C GLY A 371 -3.29 22.79 1.16
N THR A 372 -3.21 23.35 -0.04
CA THR A 372 -3.58 24.74 -0.31
C THR A 372 -4.79 24.87 -1.23
N ARG A 373 -5.42 23.75 -1.59
CA ARG A 373 -6.46 23.65 -2.62
C ARG A 373 -7.65 22.88 -2.07
N GLU A 374 -8.84 23.46 -2.18
CA GLU A 374 -10.08 22.80 -1.78
C GLU A 374 -10.30 21.52 -2.58
N GLY A 375 -10.60 20.42 -1.89
CA GLY A 375 -10.73 19.10 -2.49
C GLY A 375 -9.44 18.52 -3.06
N GLY A 376 -8.28 19.19 -2.90
CA GLY A 376 -7.01 18.76 -3.49
C GLY A 376 -6.51 17.42 -2.97
N ARG A 377 -6.85 17.09 -1.72
CA ARG A 377 -6.50 15.84 -1.02
C ARG A 377 -5.01 15.53 -1.04
N LEU A 378 -4.19 16.53 -0.67
CA LEU A 378 -2.75 16.36 -0.49
C LEU A 378 -2.47 15.18 0.45
N GLY A 379 -1.52 14.31 0.06
CA GLY A 379 -1.18 13.11 0.85
C GLY A 379 -2.11 11.92 0.60
N HIS A 380 -2.85 11.91 -0.51
CA HIS A 380 -3.67 10.74 -0.88
C HIS A 380 -2.82 9.50 -1.14
N ALA A 381 -1.64 9.69 -1.73
CA ALA A 381 -0.59 8.70 -1.90
C ALA A 381 0.78 9.36 -1.66
N LEU A 382 1.68 8.60 -1.05
CA LEU A 382 3.05 8.96 -0.69
C LEU A 382 4.00 7.93 -1.31
N ALA A 383 5.21 8.35 -1.67
CA ALA A 383 6.25 7.44 -2.13
C ALA A 383 7.63 7.88 -1.66
N ASN A 384 8.40 6.92 -1.16
CA ASN A 384 9.84 7.05 -0.93
C ASN A 384 10.53 6.99 -2.29
N LEU A 385 11.31 8.03 -2.63
CA LEU A 385 12.06 8.11 -3.88
C LEU A 385 13.52 7.69 -3.72
N GLY A 386 13.97 7.49 -2.47
CA GLY A 386 15.38 7.50 -2.10
C GLY A 386 16.02 8.85 -2.38
N ASP A 387 17.34 8.91 -2.24
CA ASP A 387 18.14 10.06 -2.67
C ASP A 387 18.19 10.12 -4.20
N ILE A 388 17.25 10.86 -4.82
CA ILE A 388 17.17 10.94 -6.28
C ILE A 388 18.23 11.89 -6.82
N ASP A 389 18.45 13.04 -6.17
CA ASP A 389 19.38 14.07 -6.66
C ASP A 389 20.83 13.89 -6.20
N LYS A 390 21.11 12.84 -5.42
CA LYS A 390 22.43 12.42 -4.95
C LYS A 390 23.08 13.43 -4.03
N ASP A 391 22.27 14.13 -3.23
CA ASP A 391 22.74 15.11 -2.25
C ASP A 391 23.06 14.50 -0.86
N GLY A 392 22.77 13.21 -0.69
CA GLY A 392 23.01 12.46 0.54
C GLY A 392 21.81 12.37 1.48
N TYR A 393 20.62 12.86 1.08
CA TYR A 393 19.38 12.74 1.85
C TYR A 393 18.29 12.09 1.00
N ASN A 394 17.40 11.31 1.63
CA ASN A 394 16.32 10.68 0.87
C ASN A 394 15.18 11.67 0.59
N ASP A 395 14.59 11.52 -0.59
CA ASP A 395 13.53 12.36 -1.11
C ASP A 395 12.17 11.65 -1.11
N VAL A 396 11.09 12.43 -1.15
CA VAL A 396 9.71 11.90 -1.15
C VAL A 396 8.85 12.55 -2.22
N ALA A 397 7.90 11.78 -2.75
CA ALA A 397 6.82 12.28 -3.59
C ALA A 397 5.49 12.30 -2.82
N ILE A 398 4.75 13.40 -2.95
CA ILE A 398 3.43 13.59 -2.35
C ILE A 398 2.43 13.93 -3.45
N SER A 399 1.34 13.16 -3.53
CA SER A 399 0.30 13.38 -4.52
C SER A 399 -0.76 14.39 -4.06
N ILE A 400 -1.33 15.09 -5.05
CA ILE A 400 -2.49 15.98 -4.93
C ILE A 400 -3.40 15.64 -6.12
N PRO A 401 -4.13 14.51 -6.06
CA PRO A 401 -4.80 13.93 -7.21
C PRO A 401 -5.93 14.80 -7.76
N PHE A 402 -6.49 15.73 -6.98
CA PHE A 402 -7.66 16.51 -7.41
C PHE A 402 -7.41 18.03 -7.37
N ALA A 403 -6.16 18.45 -7.58
CA ALA A 403 -5.66 19.81 -7.36
C ALA A 403 -6.48 20.96 -8.01
N ASN A 404 -7.27 20.70 -9.06
CA ASN A 404 -8.14 21.69 -9.70
C ASN A 404 -9.55 21.13 -9.89
N HIS A 405 -10.31 20.93 -8.79
CA HIS A 405 -11.67 20.37 -8.83
C HIS A 405 -11.76 19.08 -9.67
N GLY A 406 -10.76 18.20 -9.53
CA GLY A 406 -10.67 16.93 -10.27
C GLY A 406 -10.16 17.02 -11.72
N SER A 407 -9.83 18.21 -12.23
CA SER A 407 -9.38 18.41 -13.62
C SER A 407 -7.86 18.29 -13.83
N SER A 408 -7.09 18.10 -12.76
CA SER A 408 -5.63 17.91 -12.87
C SER A 408 -5.06 17.17 -11.68
N ASN A 409 -4.16 16.22 -11.96
CA ASN A 409 -3.43 15.48 -10.94
C ASN A 409 -2.03 16.09 -10.82
N MET A 410 -1.57 16.31 -9.60
CA MET A 410 -0.23 16.82 -9.32
C MET A 410 0.54 15.85 -8.43
N VAL A 411 1.84 15.77 -8.66
CA VAL A 411 2.80 15.12 -7.76
C VAL A 411 3.88 16.14 -7.44
N HIS A 412 4.07 16.40 -6.15
CA HIS A 412 5.12 17.26 -5.64
C HIS A 412 6.28 16.39 -5.17
N ILE A 413 7.51 16.79 -5.52
CA ILE A 413 8.72 16.17 -5.01
C ILE A 413 9.31 17.09 -3.95
N TYR A 414 9.57 16.53 -2.78
CA TYR A 414 10.17 17.21 -1.64
C TYR A 414 11.51 16.55 -1.33
N ARG A 415 12.51 17.38 -1.06
CA ARG A 415 13.85 16.90 -0.77
C ARG A 415 14.10 16.73 0.71
N GLY A 416 14.91 15.73 1.05
CA GLY A 416 15.45 15.57 2.39
C GLY A 416 16.50 16.63 2.72
N SER A 417 16.83 16.72 4.00
CA SER A 417 17.96 17.49 4.52
C SER A 417 18.26 17.03 5.94
N LYS A 418 19.43 17.39 6.47
CA LYS A 418 19.81 17.13 7.85
C LYS A 418 18.77 17.60 8.88
N GLU A 419 18.10 18.70 8.60
CA GLU A 419 17.08 19.28 9.49
C GLU A 419 15.70 18.63 9.32
N GLY A 420 15.55 17.76 8.31
CA GLY A 420 14.33 17.11 7.89
C GLY A 420 13.93 17.54 6.47
N LEU A 421 12.67 17.31 6.13
CA LEU A 421 12.12 17.58 4.83
C LEU A 421 12.06 19.09 4.52
N ILE A 422 12.54 19.48 3.34
CA ILE A 422 12.42 20.85 2.84
C ILE A 422 10.98 21.07 2.39
N LEU A 423 10.19 21.83 3.16
CA LEU A 423 8.74 21.98 2.97
C LEU A 423 8.31 22.76 1.71
N THR A 424 9.26 23.24 0.91
CA THR A 424 9.00 23.79 -0.42
C THR A 424 9.32 22.71 -1.46
N PRO A 425 8.35 22.30 -2.30
CA PRO A 425 8.63 21.28 -3.30
C PRO A 425 9.69 21.76 -4.29
N SER A 426 10.70 20.92 -4.53
CA SER A 426 11.75 21.20 -5.52
C SER A 426 11.21 21.07 -6.94
N GLN A 427 10.20 20.21 -7.12
CA GLN A 427 9.56 19.97 -8.40
C GLN A 427 8.06 19.71 -8.25
N VAL A 428 7.33 20.12 -9.29
CA VAL A 428 5.90 19.84 -9.43
C VAL A 428 5.67 19.18 -10.78
N SER A 429 5.32 17.89 -10.76
CA SER A 429 4.85 17.17 -11.94
C SER A 429 3.34 17.33 -12.08
N ARG A 430 2.87 17.59 -13.30
CA ARG A 430 1.44 17.74 -13.62
C ARG A 430 1.07 16.75 -14.71
N ALA A 431 0.09 15.90 -14.42
CA ALA A 431 -0.57 15.13 -15.46
C ALA A 431 -1.77 15.93 -15.96
N ILE A 432 -1.73 16.36 -17.21
CA ILE A 432 -2.94 16.78 -17.92
C ILE A 432 -3.57 15.49 -18.41
N ILE A 433 -4.68 15.08 -17.81
CA ILE A 433 -5.56 14.10 -18.43
C ILE A 433 -6.08 14.78 -19.69
N LYS A 434 -5.43 14.53 -20.83
CA LYS A 434 -6.07 14.83 -22.10
C LYS A 434 -7.22 13.84 -22.18
N ASP A 435 -8.42 14.34 -21.97
CA ASP A 435 -9.65 13.66 -22.30
C ASP A 435 -9.53 13.14 -23.73
N TYR A 436 -9.16 11.87 -23.88
CA TYR A 436 -9.38 11.13 -25.12
C TYR A 436 -10.85 10.69 -25.13
N PHE A 437 -11.76 11.66 -25.03
CA PHE A 437 -13.14 11.51 -25.45
C PHE A 437 -13.19 11.88 -26.94
N LEU A 438 -12.96 10.88 -27.80
CA LEU A 438 -13.45 10.87 -29.18
C LEU A 438 -14.07 9.51 -29.45
#